data_AF-A0A3P7XBY7-F1
#
_entry.id   AF-A0A3P7XBY7-F1
#
_cell.length_a   1.000
_cell.length_b   1.000
_cell.length_c   1.000
_cell.angle_alpha   90.00
_cell.angle_beta   90.00
_cell.angle_gamma   90.00
#
_symmetry.space_group_name_H-M   'P 1'
#
loop_
_entity.id
_entity.type
_entity.pdbx_description
1 polymer ?
#
loop_
_entity_poly.entity_id
_entity_poly.type
_entity_poly.pdbx_seq_one_letter_code
_entity_poly.pdbx_strand_id
1 'polypeptide(L)'
;MFICYLPGENNFPSADCFRCEECLAPNWLDVGNGQCIVRTLYLSVDPAQRCRMNKSSGVDYLAPYEIGELVDGLEGIGVVEMVSPDGAFKVGDLVTSIGRLWPWSRLFVADQVDLVRVSNQFSFKT
;
A
#
# COMPACT_ATOMS: atom_id res chain seq x y z
N MET A 1 3.96 1.37 8.89
CA MET A 1 5.42 1.58 8.93
C MET A 1 5.69 3.02 8.55
N PHE A 2 6.49 3.73 9.34
CA PHE A 2 6.71 5.18 9.19
C PHE A 2 8.18 5.50 8.89
N ILE A 3 8.43 6.63 8.23
CA ILE A 3 9.78 7.13 7.95
C ILE A 3 10.33 7.85 9.17
N CYS A 4 11.48 7.42 9.67
CA CYS A 4 12.17 8.06 10.79
C CYS A 4 13.11 9.19 10.34
N TYR A 5 13.89 8.92 9.29
CA TYR A 5 14.83 9.89 8.71
C TYR A 5 15.19 9.48 7.28
N LEU A 6 15.67 10.45 6.50
CA LEU A 6 16.15 10.24 5.13
C LEU A 6 17.67 10.06 5.15
N PRO A 7 18.24 8.99 4.55
CA PRO A 7 19.68 8.73 4.57
C PRO A 7 20.48 9.76 3.76
N GLY A 8 19.84 10.48 2.82
CA GLY A 8 20.50 11.40 1.89
C GLY A 8 20.94 10.71 0.60
N GLU A 9 21.20 11.49 -0.45
CA GLU A 9 21.34 11.00 -1.83
C GLU A 9 22.46 9.97 -2.03
N ASN A 10 23.60 10.17 -1.37
CA ASN A 10 24.80 9.36 -1.57
C ASN A 10 25.00 8.25 -0.53
N ASN A 11 24.06 8.08 0.40
CA ASN A 11 24.16 7.09 1.47
C ASN A 11 23.26 5.88 1.18
N PHE A 12 23.62 4.74 1.75
CA PHE A 12 22.78 3.55 1.71
C PHE A 12 21.63 3.67 2.72
N PRO A 13 20.41 3.24 2.35
CA PRO A 13 19.33 3.13 3.33
C PRO A 13 19.65 2.02 4.33
N SER A 14 19.18 2.19 5.56
CA SER A 14 19.25 1.16 6.61
C SER A 14 17.85 0.89 7.16
N ALA A 15 17.70 -0.16 7.96
CA ALA A 15 16.43 -0.46 8.62
C ALA A 15 15.97 0.68 9.54
N ASP A 16 16.91 1.43 10.14
CA ASP A 16 16.62 2.53 11.07
C ASP A 16 15.96 3.74 10.38
N CYS A 17 15.98 3.80 9.04
CA CYS A 17 15.20 4.78 8.29
C CYS A 17 13.69 4.59 8.50
N PHE A 18 13.26 3.44 9.02
CA PHE A 18 11.87 3.06 9.18
C PHE A 18 11.57 2.67 10.63
N ARG A 19 10.31 2.82 11.03
CA ARG A 19 9.79 2.21 12.27
C ARG A 19 8.42 1.61 12.10
N CYS A 20 8.16 0.55 12.86
CA CYS A 20 6.81 0.06 13.11
C CYS A 20 6.17 0.85 14.24
N GLU A 21 4.92 1.24 14.06
CA GLU A 21 4.08 1.75 15.13
C GLU A 21 2.76 0.96 15.12
N GLU A 22 2.21 0.73 16.31
CA GLU A 22 0.86 0.20 16.45
C GLU A 22 -0.15 1.33 16.28
N CYS A 23 -1.22 1.07 15.54
CA CYS A 23 -2.33 1.98 15.36
C CYS A 23 -3.65 1.24 15.53
N LEU A 24 -4.71 2.00 15.81
CA LEU A 24 -6.06 1.43 15.80
C LEU A 24 -6.37 0.94 14.39
N ALA A 25 -6.85 -0.30 14.30
CA ALA A 25 -7.30 -0.85 13.04
C ALA A 25 -8.56 -0.11 12.56
N PRO A 26 -8.70 0.15 11.25
CA PRO A 26 -9.95 0.67 10.71
C PRO A 26 -11.08 -0.33 10.98
N ASN A 27 -12.29 0.21 11.13
CA ASN A 27 -13.52 -0.55 11.36
C ASN A 27 -14.64 -0.01 10.45
N TRP A 28 -15.85 -0.52 10.64
CA TRP A 28 -17.01 -0.21 9.80
C TRP A 28 -17.38 1.28 9.76
N LEU A 29 -17.06 2.06 10.79
CA LEU A 29 -17.28 3.51 10.82
C LEU A 29 -16.34 4.26 9.87
N ASP A 30 -15.20 3.67 9.52
CA ASP A 30 -14.20 4.26 8.64
C ASP A 30 -14.47 3.96 7.16
N VAL A 31 -15.47 3.11 6.86
CA VAL A 31 -15.78 2.67 5.49
C VAL A 31 -16.89 3.53 4.90
N GLY A 32 -16.50 4.41 3.97
CA GLY A 32 -17.43 5.19 3.17
C GLY A 32 -18.10 4.40 2.04
N ASN A 33 -19.01 5.07 1.32
CA ASN A 33 -19.63 4.47 0.13
C ASN A 33 -18.58 4.19 -0.95
N GLY A 34 -18.57 2.97 -1.50
CA GLY A 34 -17.58 2.56 -2.50
C GLY A 34 -16.20 2.26 -1.94
N GLN A 35 -16.05 2.19 -0.61
CA GLN A 35 -14.80 1.83 0.06
C GLN A 35 -14.85 0.41 0.64
N CYS A 36 -13.69 -0.10 1.02
CA CYS A 36 -13.51 -1.38 1.67
C CYS A 36 -12.32 -1.34 2.63
N ILE A 37 -12.27 -2.28 3.57
CA ILE A 37 -11.06 -2.54 4.36
C ILE A 37 -10.31 -3.68 3.70
N VAL A 38 -9.03 -3.45 3.42
CA VAL A 38 -8.11 -4.45 2.89
C VAL A 38 -7.11 -4.84 3.97
N ARG A 39 -6.94 -6.15 4.19
CA ARG A 39 -5.81 -6.69 4.95
C ARG A 39 -4.67 -7.04 4.02
N THR A 40 -3.53 -6.41 4.23
CA THR A 40 -2.31 -6.70 3.48
C THR A 40 -1.83 -8.13 3.79
N LEU A 41 -1.50 -8.88 2.74
CA LEU A 41 -0.88 -10.21 2.81
C LEU A 41 0.59 -10.15 2.44
N TYR A 42 0.92 -9.42 1.37
CA TYR A 42 2.27 -9.27 0.86
C TYR A 42 2.52 -7.83 0.44
N LEU A 43 3.75 -7.37 0.63
CA LEU A 43 4.23 -6.06 0.20
C LEU A 43 5.41 -6.24 -0.74
N SER A 44 5.47 -5.44 -1.80
CA SER A 44 6.66 -5.34 -2.64
C SER A 44 7.70 -4.41 -1.99
N VAL A 45 8.97 -4.69 -2.26
CA VAL A 45 10.09 -3.78 -1.99
C VAL A 45 10.90 -3.62 -3.28
N ASP A 46 10.90 -2.41 -3.83
CA ASP A 46 11.40 -2.13 -5.17
C ASP A 46 12.59 -1.15 -5.15
N PRO A 47 13.61 -1.32 -6.03
CA PRO A 47 14.71 -0.35 -6.15
C PRO A 47 14.24 1.09 -6.40
N ALA A 48 13.11 1.28 -7.08
CA ALA A 48 12.52 2.59 -7.33
C ALA A 48 12.06 3.31 -6.04
N GLN A 49 11.85 2.60 -4.92
CA GLN A 49 11.60 3.26 -3.63
C GLN A 49 12.83 4.01 -3.10
N ARG A 50 14.04 3.66 -3.57
CA ARG A 50 15.26 4.33 -3.09
C ARG A 50 15.25 5.82 -3.40
N CYS A 51 14.82 6.25 -4.59
CA CYS A 51 14.80 7.68 -4.92
C CYS A 51 13.83 8.46 -4.02
N ARG A 52 12.77 7.81 -3.54
CA ARG A 52 11.81 8.41 -2.61
C ARG A 52 12.39 8.67 -1.23
N MET A 53 13.49 8.00 -0.85
CA MET A 53 14.20 8.25 0.41
C MET A 53 15.15 9.47 0.35
N ASN A 54 15.04 10.29 -0.69
CA ASN A 54 15.75 11.57 -0.81
C ASN A 54 14.76 12.73 -0.66
N LYS A 55 15.29 13.96 -0.50
CA LYS A 55 14.45 15.18 -0.46
C LYS A 55 13.63 15.39 -1.74
N SER A 56 14.14 14.89 -2.86
CA SER A 56 13.43 14.84 -4.14
C SER A 56 13.67 13.48 -4.76
N SER A 57 12.63 12.89 -5.34
CA SER A 57 12.72 11.65 -6.12
C SER A 57 13.37 11.86 -7.49
N GLY A 58 13.45 13.12 -7.95
CA GLY A 58 13.93 13.48 -9.29
C GLY A 58 12.92 13.25 -10.41
N VAL A 59 11.68 12.86 -10.09
CA VAL A 59 10.59 12.59 -11.05
C VAL A 59 9.27 13.17 -10.56
N ASP A 60 8.34 13.41 -11.47
CA ASP A 60 7.03 14.02 -11.18
C ASP A 60 5.94 12.99 -10.81
N TYR A 61 6.09 11.75 -11.26
CA TYR A 61 5.11 10.68 -11.05
C TYR A 61 5.29 9.87 -9.75
N LEU A 62 6.35 10.13 -8.98
CA LEU A 62 6.64 9.41 -7.75
C LEU A 62 7.17 10.36 -6.68
N ALA A 63 6.33 10.70 -5.71
CA ALA A 63 6.68 11.67 -4.66
C ALA A 63 7.75 11.12 -3.71
N PRO A 64 8.62 12.00 -3.15
CA PRO A 64 9.51 11.62 -2.05
C PRO A 64 8.72 11.22 -0.80
N TYR A 65 9.36 10.46 0.07
CA TYR A 65 8.86 10.16 1.39
C TYR A 65 9.07 11.35 2.33
N GLU A 66 8.09 11.57 3.20
CA GLU A 66 8.15 12.59 4.24
C GLU A 66 8.44 11.96 5.60
N ILE A 67 9.24 12.65 6.41
CA ILE A 67 9.59 12.18 7.75
C ILE A 67 8.36 12.21 8.64
N GLY A 68 8.09 11.10 9.34
CA GLY A 68 6.93 10.93 10.19
C GLY A 68 5.69 10.40 9.47
N GLU A 69 5.72 10.29 8.14
CA GLU A 69 4.58 9.80 7.35
C GLU A 69 4.62 8.28 7.13
N LEU A 70 3.45 7.72 6.84
CA LEU A 70 3.28 6.31 6.52
C LEU A 70 3.98 6.00 5.19
N VAL A 71 4.78 4.93 5.17
CA VAL A 71 5.37 4.42 3.94
C VAL A 71 4.27 3.82 3.07
N ASP A 72 4.24 4.20 1.80
CA ASP A 72 3.57 3.46 0.75
C ASP A 72 4.61 2.79 -0.17
N GLY A 73 4.42 1.50 -0.42
CA GLY A 73 5.17 0.72 -1.39
C GLY A 73 4.64 0.94 -2.80
N LEU A 74 5.33 0.40 -3.80
CA LEU A 74 4.82 0.47 -5.17
C LEU A 74 3.64 -0.47 -5.38
N GLU A 75 3.71 -1.69 -4.82
CA GLU A 75 2.67 -2.70 -5.00
C GLU A 75 2.51 -3.57 -3.73
N GLY A 76 1.35 -4.21 -3.60
CA GLY A 76 1.06 -5.19 -2.57
C GLY A 76 -0.16 -6.03 -2.95
N ILE A 77 -0.33 -7.16 -2.26
CA ILE A 77 -1.52 -8.01 -2.39
C ILE A 77 -2.22 -8.05 -1.03
N GLY A 78 -3.53 -7.91 -1.06
CA GLY A 78 -4.37 -7.98 0.13
C GLY A 78 -5.63 -8.80 -0.10
N VAL A 79 -6.36 -8.99 1.00
CA VAL A 79 -7.69 -9.59 1.00
C VAL A 79 -8.69 -8.60 1.56
N VAL A 80 -9.87 -8.53 0.94
CA VAL A 80 -10.96 -7.69 1.41
C VAL A 80 -11.54 -8.27 2.70
N GLU A 81 -11.51 -7.51 3.79
CA GLU A 81 -12.06 -7.90 5.10
C GLU A 81 -13.45 -7.32 5.36
N MET A 82 -13.75 -6.18 4.76
CA MET A 82 -15.01 -5.48 4.91
C MET A 82 -15.31 -4.66 3.66
N VAL A 83 -16.58 -4.54 3.30
CA VAL A 83 -17.03 -3.75 2.14
C VAL A 83 -18.19 -2.84 2.54
N SER A 84 -18.31 -1.70 1.87
CA SER A 84 -19.57 -0.94 1.89
C SER A 84 -20.73 -1.80 1.37
N PRO A 85 -21.99 -1.58 1.81
CA PRO A 85 -23.14 -2.41 1.44
C PRO A 85 -23.32 -2.65 -0.07
N ASP A 86 -23.06 -1.64 -0.90
CA ASP A 86 -23.19 -1.71 -2.37
C ASP A 86 -21.83 -1.86 -3.06
N GLY A 87 -20.87 -2.51 -2.40
CA GLY A 87 -19.51 -2.70 -2.91
C GLY A 87 -19.45 -3.60 -4.14
N ALA A 88 -18.50 -3.30 -5.04
CA ALA A 88 -18.13 -4.17 -6.14
C ALA A 88 -17.43 -5.45 -5.64
N PHE A 89 -16.65 -5.39 -4.57
CA PHE A 89 -15.97 -6.56 -4.01
C PHE A 89 -16.80 -7.31 -2.97
N LYS A 90 -16.33 -8.52 -2.64
CA LYS A 90 -16.84 -9.33 -1.52
C LYS A 90 -15.72 -9.55 -0.52
N VAL A 91 -16.10 -9.73 0.74
CA VAL A 91 -15.17 -10.21 1.78
C VAL A 91 -14.53 -11.52 1.30
N GLY A 92 -13.20 -11.61 1.39
CA GLY A 92 -12.40 -12.72 0.90
C GLY A 92 -11.83 -12.55 -0.51
N ASP A 93 -12.25 -11.54 -1.29
CA ASP A 93 -11.65 -11.25 -2.59
C ASP A 93 -10.16 -10.88 -2.42
N LEU A 94 -9.28 -11.49 -3.22
CA LEU A 94 -7.88 -11.08 -3.33
C LEU A 94 -7.78 -9.88 -4.27
N VAL A 95 -7.07 -8.86 -3.81
CA VAL A 95 -6.93 -7.59 -4.53
C VAL A 95 -5.49 -7.10 -4.57
N THR A 96 -5.16 -6.38 -5.65
CA THR A 96 -3.93 -5.60 -5.83
C THR A 96 -4.35 -4.19 -6.26
N SER A 97 -3.45 -3.20 -6.22
CA SER A 97 -3.83 -1.83 -6.59
C SER A 97 -3.75 -1.61 -8.10
N ILE A 98 -4.57 -0.68 -8.60
CA ILE A 98 -4.39 -0.09 -9.92
C ILE A 98 -4.34 1.43 -9.76
N GLY A 99 -3.15 2.00 -9.95
CA GLY A 99 -2.98 3.46 -9.96
C GLY A 99 -2.82 4.12 -8.59
N ARG A 100 -2.75 3.36 -7.48
CA ARG A 100 -2.33 3.89 -6.17
C ARG A 100 -1.16 3.07 -5.62
N LEU A 101 -0.37 3.73 -4.77
CA LEU A 101 0.71 3.12 -4.02
C LEU A 101 0.13 2.36 -2.82
N TRP A 102 0.74 1.24 -2.47
CA TRP A 102 0.21 0.33 -1.45
C TRP A 102 0.70 0.72 -0.04
N PRO A 103 -0.16 1.11 0.91
CA PRO A 103 0.28 1.48 2.25
C PRO A 103 0.95 0.31 2.98
N TRP A 104 2.13 0.53 3.57
CA TRP A 104 2.80 -0.45 4.44
C TRP A 104 2.13 -0.48 5.82
N SER A 105 0.90 -1.00 5.81
CA SER A 105 0.03 -1.23 6.96
C SER A 105 -0.57 -2.63 6.89
N ARG A 106 -0.97 -3.17 8.05
CA ARG A 106 -1.67 -4.45 8.14
C ARG A 106 -3.08 -4.36 7.59
N LEU A 107 -3.78 -3.26 7.86
CA LEU A 107 -5.14 -2.97 7.44
C LEU A 107 -5.21 -1.51 6.97
N PHE A 108 -5.97 -1.25 5.91
CA PHE A 108 -6.22 0.11 5.44
C PHE A 108 -7.58 0.18 4.74
N VAL A 109 -8.17 1.37 4.73
CA VAL A 109 -9.36 1.67 3.92
C VAL A 109 -8.90 2.04 2.51
N ALA A 110 -9.57 1.50 1.50
CA ALA A 110 -9.30 1.78 0.10
C ALA A 110 -10.58 2.03 -0.67
N ASP A 111 -10.53 2.95 -1.63
CA ASP A 111 -11.55 3.11 -2.63
C ASP A 111 -11.52 1.90 -3.57
N GLN A 112 -12.69 1.30 -3.80
CA GLN A 112 -12.78 0.06 -4.58
C GLN A 112 -12.39 0.27 -6.05
N VAL A 113 -12.43 1.52 -6.53
CA VAL A 113 -12.00 1.89 -7.89
C VAL A 113 -10.48 1.84 -8.08
N ASP A 114 -9.71 1.93 -6.99
CA ASP A 114 -8.24 1.90 -6.99
C ASP A 114 -7.69 0.47 -6.83
N LEU A 115 -8.57 -0.54 -6.90
CA LEU A 115 -8.26 -1.95 -6.69
C LEU A 115 -8.72 -2.80 -7.88
N VAL A 116 -8.03 -3.93 -8.09
CA VAL A 116 -8.46 -4.97 -9.05
C VAL A 116 -8.45 -6.33 -8.37
N ARG A 117 -9.41 -7.20 -8.73
CA ARG A 117 -9.37 -8.59 -8.26
C ARG A 117 -8.22 -9.33 -8.91
N VAL A 118 -7.44 -10.02 -8.09
CA VAL A 118 -6.46 -10.99 -8.56
C VAL A 118 -7.21 -12.30 -8.84
N SER A 119 -7.18 -12.77 -10.09
CA SER A 119 -7.81 -14.03 -10.48
C SER A 119 -6.77 -15.10 -10.80
N ASN A 120 -7.05 -16.34 -10.39
CA ASN A 120 -6.14 -17.48 -10.55
C ASN A 120 -6.26 -18.16 -11.93
N GLN A 121 -6.48 -17.41 -13.00
CA GLN A 121 -6.62 -17.98 -14.36
C GLN A 121 -5.26 -18.11 -15.04
N PHE A 122 -4.47 -19.09 -14.61
CA PHE A 122 -3.37 -19.60 -15.42
C PHE A 122 -3.93 -20.59 -16.44
N SER A 123 -4.33 -20.10 -17.62
CA SER A 123 -4.53 -20.99 -18.77
C SER A 123 -3.18 -21.20 -19.45
N PHE A 124 -2.50 -22.29 -19.09
CA PHE A 124 -1.40 -22.79 -19.92
C PHE A 124 -2.03 -23.41 -21.16
N LYS A 125 -1.98 -22.70 -22.29
CA LYS A 125 -2.16 -23.34 -23.59
C LYS A 125 -0.90 -24.16 -23.87
N THR A 126 -1.01 -25.48 -23.71
CA THR A 126 -0.10 -26.45 -24.35
C THR A 126 -0.32 -26.47 -25.86
#